data_AF-A0A0N1IPR8-F1
#
_entry.id   AF-A0A0N1IPR8-F1
#
_cell.length_a   1.000
_cell.length_b   1.000
_cell.length_c   1.000
_cell.angle_alpha   90.00
_cell.angle_beta   90.00
_cell.angle_gamma   90.00
#
_symmetry.space_group_name_H-M   'P 1'
#
loop_
_entity.id
_entity.type
_entity.pdbx_description
1 polymer ?
#
loop_
_entity_poly.entity_id
_entity_poly.type
_entity_poly.pdbx_seq_one_letter_code
_entity_poly.pdbx_strand_id
1 'polypeptide(L)' 'MEPVKAEPANFGFDSMNICIENCAQCKSMLGQWFQGPLCAQSCIQQRGQFIPDCEDFASIAPFLTKI' A
#
# COMPACT_ATOMS: atom_id res chain seq x y z
N MET A 1 -9.34 20.01 -23.66
CA MET A 1 -9.41 18.70 -22.99
C MET A 1 -8.82 17.69 -23.95
N GLU A 2 -7.53 17.38 -23.82
CA GLU A 2 -6.92 16.32 -24.63
C GLU A 2 -7.32 14.96 -24.03
N PRO A 3 -7.58 13.93 -24.85
CA PRO A 3 -7.89 12.60 -24.35
C PRO A 3 -6.61 12.01 -23.74
N VAL A 4 -6.66 11.67 -22.45
CA VAL A 4 -5.58 10.94 -21.78
C VAL A 4 -5.44 9.58 -22.46
N LYS A 5 -4.38 9.44 -23.26
CA LYS A 5 -4.02 8.19 -23.91
C LYS A 5 -3.53 7.25 -22.80
N ALA A 6 -4.32 6.21 -22.50
CA ALA A 6 -3.91 5.19 -21.55
C ALA A 6 -2.66 4.49 -22.07
N GLU A 7 -1.50 4.88 -21.56
CA GLU A 7 -0.26 4.14 -21.72
C GLU A 7 -0.39 2.79 -20.99
N PRO A 8 0.15 1.69 -21.54
CA PRO A 8 0.19 0.43 -20.80
C PRO A 8 1.15 0.63 -19.64
N ALA A 9 0.65 1.05 -18.48
CA ALA A 9 1.56 1.37 -17.40
C ALA A 9 2.29 0.11 -16.98
N ASN A 10 3.59 0.28 -16.76
CA ASN A 10 4.48 -0.76 -16.31
C ASN A 10 4.23 -1.01 -14.81
N PHE A 11 2.98 -1.33 -14.46
CA PHE A 11 2.45 -1.29 -13.10
C PHE A 11 3.14 -2.28 -12.14
N GLY A 12 3.81 -3.32 -12.63
CA GLY A 12 4.33 -4.39 -11.78
C GLY A 12 5.42 -3.97 -10.79
N PHE A 13 6.38 -3.14 -11.23
CA PHE A 13 7.47 -2.68 -10.37
C PHE A 13 7.11 -1.37 -9.64
N ASP A 14 6.39 -0.47 -10.29
CA ASP A 14 5.95 0.79 -9.68
C ASP A 14 4.94 0.55 -8.55
N SER A 15 3.94 -0.33 -8.75
CA SER A 15 2.95 -0.63 -7.70
C SER A 15 3.56 -1.34 -6.50
N MET A 16 4.64 -2.12 -6.69
CA MET A 16 5.38 -2.72 -5.58
C MET A 16 6.05 -1.67 -4.70
N ASN A 17 6.77 -0.73 -5.31
CA ASN A 17 7.43 0.35 -4.57
C ASN A 17 6.40 1.22 -3.84
N ILE A 18 5.33 1.63 -4.53
CA ILE A 18 4.24 2.42 -3.93
C ILE A 18 3.62 1.68 -2.73
N CYS A 19 3.38 0.37 -2.87
CA CYS A 19 2.82 -0.44 -1.77
C CYS A 19 3.74 -0.43 -0.54
N ILE A 20 5.05 -0.65 -0.73
CA ILE A 20 6.05 -0.67 0.36
C ILE A 20 6.18 0.72 1.00
N GLU A 21 6.24 1.79 0.20
CA GLU A 21 6.33 3.18 0.67
C GLU A 21 5.11 3.56 1.50
N ASN A 22 3.91 3.21 1.04
CA ASN A 22 2.69 3.44 1.81
C ASN A 22 2.66 2.63 3.11
N CYS A 23 3.13 1.37 3.12
CA CYS A 23 3.28 0.62 4.38
C CYS A 23 4.22 1.34 5.36
N ALA A 24 5.33 1.90 4.89
CA ALA A 24 6.26 2.66 5.72
C ALA A 24 5.62 3.96 6.24
N GLN A 25 4.86 4.66 5.39
CA GLN A 25 4.12 5.87 5.78
C GLN A 25 3.07 5.57 6.84
N CYS A 26 2.24 4.54 6.66
CA CYS A 26 1.21 4.15 7.62
C CYS A 26 1.85 3.73 8.94
N LYS A 27 3.03 3.08 8.92
CA LYS A 27 3.78 2.76 10.13
C LYS A 27 4.26 4.00 10.88
N SER A 28 4.74 5.03 10.18
CA SER A 28 5.14 6.30 10.79
C SER A 28 3.94 7.05 11.39
N MET A 29 2.79 7.02 10.72
CA MET A 29 1.56 7.72 11.17
C MET A 29 0.90 7.02 12.37
N LEU A 30 0.69 5.70 12.26
CA LEU A 30 -0.10 4.92 13.23
C LEU A 30 0.78 4.28 14.32
N GLY A 31 2.10 4.28 14.12
CA GLY A 31 3.07 3.79 15.08
C GLY A 31 2.83 2.32 15.43
N GLN A 32 2.69 2.05 16.73
CA GLN A 32 2.49 0.70 17.26
C GLN A 32 1.15 0.05 16.87
N TRP A 33 0.18 0.84 16.39
CA TRP A 33 -1.15 0.37 16.01
C TRP A 33 -1.18 -0.32 14.65
N PHE A 34 -0.08 -0.21 13.89
CA PHE A 34 0.05 -0.74 12.55
C PHE A 34 1.23 -1.71 12.42
N GLN A 35 0.97 -2.86 11.81
CA GLN A 35 1.94 -3.93 11.56
C GLN A 35 2.63 -3.72 10.22
N GLY A 36 3.50 -2.70 10.15
CA GLY A 36 4.30 -2.38 8.96
C GLY A 36 4.99 -3.59 8.30
N PRO A 37 5.67 -4.48 9.05
CA PRO A 37 6.27 -5.68 8.49
C PRO A 37 5.26 -6.63 7.81
N LEU A 38 4.07 -6.81 8.38
CA LEU A 38 3.01 -7.64 7.81
C LEU A 38 2.44 -7.01 6.52
N CYS A 39 2.27 -5.67 6.52
CA CYS A 39 1.87 -4.92 5.34
C CYS A 39 2.89 -5.09 4.20
N ALA A 40 4.17 -4.86 4.46
CA ALA A 40 5.23 -4.99 3.47
C ALA A 40 5.36 -6.43 2.94
N GLN A 41 5.22 -7.43 3.80
CA GLN A 41 5.17 -8.84 3.39
C GLN A 41 4.00 -9.10 2.44
N SER A 42 2.83 -8.53 2.72
CA SER A 42 1.64 -8.66 1.89
C SER A 42 1.82 -8.00 0.52
N CYS A 43 2.49 -6.83 0.46
CA CYS A 43 2.90 -6.21 -0.81
C CYS A 43 3.71 -7.18 -1.66
N ILE A 44 4.74 -7.81 -1.08
CA ILE A 44 5.61 -8.78 -1.77
C ILE A 44 4.83 -10.00 -2.26
N GLN A 45 3.99 -10.58 -1.39
CA GLN A 45 3.19 -11.76 -1.73
C GLN A 45 2.20 -11.49 -2.87
N GLN A 46 1.59 -10.29 -2.86
CA GLN A 46 0.59 -9.90 -3.85
C GLN A 46 1.18 -9.09 -5.01
N ARG A 47 2.51 -8.93 -5.08
CA ARG A 47 3.20 -8.16 -6.14
C ARG A 47 2.61 -6.76 -6.35
N GLY A 48 2.23 -6.08 -5.26
CA GLY A 48 1.70 -4.72 -5.29
C GLY A 48 0.33 -4.60 -5.97
N GLN A 49 -0.43 -5.68 -6.14
CA GLN A 49 -1.80 -5.66 -6.70
C GLN A 49 -2.80 -4.91 -5.79
N PHE A 50 -2.43 -4.68 -4.54
CA PHE A 50 -3.15 -3.86 -3.58
C PHE A 50 -2.21 -2.73 -3.13
N ILE A 51 -2.75 -1.54 -2.94
CA ILE A 51 -2.03 -0.38 -2.41
C ILE A 51 -2.73 0.04 -1.10
N PRO A 52 -2.05 0.01 0.06
CA PRO A 52 -2.60 0.52 1.30
C PRO A 52 -2.71 2.03 1.25
N ASP A 53 -3.78 2.57 1.86
CA ASP A 53 -3.99 3.99 2.10
C ASP A 53 -4.17 4.20 3.61
N CYS A 54 -3.29 5.02 4.19
CA CYS A 54 -3.24 5.21 5.65
C CYS A 54 -4.48 5.92 6.22
N GLU A 55 -5.26 6.58 5.36
CA GLU A 55 -6.49 7.28 5.73
C GLU A 55 -7.75 6.44 5.44
N ASP A 56 -7.64 5.39 4.61
CA ASP A 56 -8.70 4.40 4.39
C ASP A 56 -8.56 3.19 5.30
N PHE A 57 -9.30 3.20 6.41
CA PHE A 57 -9.37 2.09 7.36
C PHE A 57 -9.67 0.74 6.72
N ALA A 58 -10.49 0.67 5.67
CA ALA A 58 -10.81 -0.61 5.03
C ALA A 58 -9.59 -1.21 4.33
N SER A 59 -8.74 -0.35 3.75
CA SER A 59 -7.51 -0.77 3.07
C SER A 59 -6.45 -1.29 4.05
N ILE A 60 -6.38 -0.76 5.27
CA ILE A 60 -5.35 -1.10 6.27
C ILE A 60 -5.84 -2.00 7.40
N ALA A 61 -7.15 -2.28 7.49
CA ALA A 61 -7.75 -3.10 8.54
C ALA A 61 -7.01 -4.43 8.83
N PRO A 62 -6.51 -5.18 7.83
CA PRO A 62 -5.77 -6.42 8.08
C PRO A 62 -4.44 -6.23 8.83
N PHE A 63 -3.89 -5.02 8.82
CA PHE A 63 -2.58 -4.71 9.39
C PHE A 63 -2.68 -3.92 10.70
N LEU A 64 -3.88 -3.57 11.14
CA LEU A 64 -4.09 -2.92 12.42
C LEU A 64 -3.99 -3.95 13.55
N THR A 65 -3.27 -3.61 14.61
CA THR A 65 -3.34 -4.38 15.86
C THR A 65 -4.68 -4.11 16.53
N LYS A 66 -5.27 -5.12 17.19
CA LYS A 66 -6.50 -4.93 17.95
C LYS A 66 -6.35 -3.73 18.90
N ILE A 67 -7.25 -2.78 18.71
CA ILE A 67 -7.57 -1.69 19.62
C ILE A 67 -8.28 -2.21 20.86
#